data_AF-A0A936TWG5-F1
#
_entry.id   AF-A0A936TWG5-F1
#
_cell.length_a   1.000
_cell.length_b   1.000
_cell.length_c   1.000
_cell.angle_alpha   90.00
_cell.angle_beta   90.00
_cell.angle_gamma   90.00
#
_symmetry.space_group_name_H-M   'P 1'
#
loop_
_entity.id
_entity.type
_entity.pdbx_description
1 polymer ?
#
loop_
_entity_poly.entity_id
_entity_poly.type
_entity_poly.pdbx_seq_one_letter_code
_entity_poly.pdbx_strand_id
1 'polypeptide(L)'
;MPPKAKPSVQEPLFGNHLLTCPGMENIPLIVDPHVSAIEVLAPGSVYQPLLLDPRQENVDVGPGKLDEHEEAFVRDLVRRLYPAGDHPKGDQTPLKWGEKQIWLKRNIEKRDESFRLRVDDSDWFYPDFIVWIIDPAARTQTFGFVDPKGLTLGAGGGWSDYKIVSTLYMPHVVEGQLAATGQKVEFEGEEWTFRVRGVLVSTSSFASLSAQAKFNVNDGNDNRVPPTEADFNRGRIVFQKPHAQDKGAYIDDVLHLLTKDSIVDDLLRLTAKLFDNQSYVIPSGELEHDLVLRYDESTQTESEFVAALIADYLHPDLSGVFGASARRHRITQLLDFAAGSKWGIGGESAAAIRDHPTPCEELWIRKKKPAKK
;
A
#
# COMPACT_ATOMS: atom_id res chain seq x y z
N MET A 1 -22.77 -33.64 22.34
CA MET A 1 -21.90 -32.59 21.77
C MET A 1 -22.39 -32.29 20.36
N PRO A 2 -22.57 -31.03 19.96
CA PRO A 2 -22.85 -30.69 18.56
C PRO A 2 -21.60 -31.02 17.70
N PRO A 3 -21.77 -31.43 16.43
CA PRO A 3 -20.64 -31.67 15.53
C PRO A 3 -19.91 -30.36 15.23
N LYS A 4 -18.56 -30.39 15.19
CA LYS A 4 -17.78 -29.28 14.66
C LYS A 4 -18.15 -29.08 13.19
N ALA A 5 -18.48 -27.84 12.81
CA ALA A 5 -18.63 -27.48 11.41
C ALA A 5 -17.31 -27.75 10.67
N LYS A 6 -17.40 -28.33 9.47
CA LYS A 6 -16.24 -28.42 8.57
C LYS A 6 -15.92 -27.01 8.08
N PRO A 7 -14.63 -26.61 7.97
CA PRO A 7 -14.28 -25.40 7.25
C PRO A 7 -14.74 -25.51 5.79
N SER A 8 -15.28 -24.43 5.24
CA SER A 8 -15.66 -24.35 3.84
C SER A 8 -14.42 -24.40 2.94
N VAL A 9 -14.39 -25.37 2.03
CA VAL A 9 -13.38 -25.42 0.97
C VAL A 9 -13.80 -24.42 -0.11
N GLN A 10 -12.93 -23.47 -0.42
CA GLN A 10 -13.12 -22.50 -1.49
C GLN A 10 -12.60 -23.11 -2.80
N GLU A 11 -13.37 -23.03 -3.89
CA GLU A 11 -12.88 -23.41 -5.22
C GLU A 11 -11.95 -22.32 -5.78
N PRO A 12 -11.01 -22.65 -6.70
CA PRO A 12 -10.21 -21.65 -7.41
C PRO A 12 -11.12 -20.67 -8.17
N LEU A 13 -10.70 -19.40 -8.30
CA LEU A 13 -11.51 -18.38 -9.01
C LEU A 13 -11.73 -18.72 -10.50
N PHE A 14 -10.96 -19.64 -11.08
CA PHE A 14 -10.96 -19.96 -12.51
C PHE A 14 -10.90 -21.48 -12.76
N GLY A 15 -12.04 -22.08 -13.10
CA GLY A 15 -12.11 -23.50 -13.52
C GLY A 15 -11.88 -23.71 -15.04
N ASN A 16 -11.77 -24.93 -15.58
CA ASN A 16 -11.51 -26.24 -14.96
C ASN A 16 -11.15 -27.34 -16.03
N HIS A 17 -9.95 -27.31 -16.63
CA HIS A 17 -9.47 -28.38 -17.56
C HIS A 17 -7.93 -28.48 -17.60
N LEU A 18 -7.33 -29.64 -17.81
CA LEU A 18 -7.06 -30.68 -16.79
C LEU A 18 -5.80 -31.47 -17.22
N LEU A 19 -4.80 -31.61 -16.34
CA LEU A 19 -3.69 -32.57 -16.50
C LEU A 19 -3.51 -33.37 -15.20
N THR A 20 -3.51 -34.70 -15.32
CA THR A 20 -3.69 -35.63 -14.19
C THR A 20 -2.37 -36.21 -13.68
N CYS A 21 -1.97 -35.82 -12.47
CA CYS A 21 -0.97 -36.52 -11.66
C CYS A 21 -1.61 -37.07 -10.37
N PRO A 22 -1.61 -38.39 -10.11
CA PRO A 22 -2.21 -38.96 -8.90
C PRO A 22 -1.44 -38.53 -7.64
N GLY A 23 -2.16 -38.15 -6.57
CA GLY A 23 -1.56 -37.76 -5.29
C GLY A 23 -1.31 -36.25 -5.07
N MET A 24 -1.65 -35.39 -6.03
CA MET A 24 -1.61 -33.92 -5.90
C MET A 24 -2.88 -33.31 -5.27
N GLU A 25 -3.79 -34.16 -4.74
CA GLU A 25 -5.21 -33.86 -4.55
C GLU A 25 -5.55 -32.93 -3.36
N ASN A 26 -4.56 -32.38 -2.66
CA ASN A 26 -4.76 -31.55 -1.45
C ASN A 26 -3.78 -30.37 -1.29
N ILE A 27 -3.07 -29.94 -2.35
CA ILE A 27 -2.20 -28.74 -2.30
C ILE A 27 -2.39 -27.91 -3.58
N PRO A 28 -2.92 -26.68 -3.52
CA PRO A 28 -3.00 -25.81 -4.69
C PRO A 28 -1.63 -25.19 -5.00
N LEU A 29 -1.08 -25.53 -6.17
CA LEU A 29 0.07 -24.87 -6.79
C LEU A 29 -0.38 -24.25 -8.12
N ILE A 30 -0.02 -23.00 -8.34
CA ILE A 30 -0.27 -22.24 -9.57
C ILE A 30 0.83 -22.60 -10.58
N VAL A 31 0.48 -22.80 -11.86
CA VAL A 31 1.45 -22.88 -12.96
C VAL A 31 0.89 -22.24 -14.23
N ASP A 32 1.57 -21.23 -14.76
CA ASP A 32 1.28 -20.60 -16.05
C ASP A 32 2.06 -21.31 -17.17
N PRO A 33 1.43 -21.68 -18.30
CA PRO A 33 2.14 -21.97 -19.53
C PRO A 33 2.37 -20.71 -20.38
N HIS A 34 1.32 -19.95 -20.72
CA HIS A 34 1.38 -18.73 -21.54
C HIS A 34 0.11 -17.85 -21.40
N VAL A 35 0.20 -16.78 -20.60
CA VAL A 35 -0.65 -15.55 -20.63
C VAL A 35 -2.07 -15.68 -20.05
N SER A 36 -2.46 -14.64 -19.31
CA SER A 36 -3.84 -14.26 -18.88
C SER A 36 -4.54 -15.04 -17.75
N ALA A 37 -4.00 -14.96 -16.53
CA ALA A 37 -4.79 -14.80 -15.29
C ALA A 37 -3.89 -14.29 -14.14
N ILE A 38 -4.45 -13.50 -13.21
CA ILE A 38 -3.80 -13.19 -11.92
C ILE A 38 -4.54 -13.99 -10.84
N GLU A 39 -3.88 -14.95 -10.20
CA GLU A 39 -4.44 -15.68 -9.06
C GLU A 39 -3.74 -15.30 -7.75
N VAL A 40 -4.52 -14.85 -6.77
CA VAL A 40 -4.12 -14.76 -5.37
C VAL A 40 -4.78 -15.90 -4.61
N LEU A 41 -4.02 -16.96 -4.35
CA LEU A 41 -4.48 -18.10 -3.53
C LEU A 41 -3.76 -18.11 -2.17
N ALA A 42 -4.58 -18.16 -1.12
CA ALA A 42 -4.15 -18.56 0.21
C ALA A 42 -5.30 -19.36 0.85
N PRO A 43 -5.14 -20.69 0.94
CA PRO A 43 -5.29 -21.33 2.25
C PRO A 43 -4.15 -22.32 2.52
N GLY A 44 -3.70 -22.40 3.77
CA GLY A 44 -2.58 -23.24 4.19
C GLY A 44 -1.25 -22.50 4.16
N SER A 45 -0.87 -21.92 5.31
CA SER A 45 0.44 -21.29 5.47
C SER A 45 1.54 -22.34 5.46
N VAL A 46 2.23 -22.46 4.33
CA VAL A 46 3.56 -23.05 4.28
C VAL A 46 4.52 -22.10 5.00
N TYR A 47 4.57 -22.18 6.34
CA TYR A 47 5.80 -22.37 7.13
C TYR A 47 5.52 -22.48 8.63
N GLN A 48 6.13 -23.46 9.30
CA GLN A 48 6.30 -23.41 10.75
C GLN A 48 7.23 -22.24 11.12
N PRO A 49 7.09 -21.63 12.30
CA PRO A 49 7.99 -20.57 12.74
C PRO A 49 9.42 -21.12 12.88
N LEU A 50 10.36 -20.54 12.12
CA LEU A 50 11.81 -20.76 12.18
C LEU A 50 12.38 -20.19 13.50
N LEU A 51 12.00 -20.82 14.62
CA LEU A 51 12.50 -20.57 15.98
C LEU A 51 13.11 -21.84 16.60
N LEU A 52 13.36 -22.86 15.79
CA LEU A 52 13.99 -24.11 16.17
C LEU A 52 15.09 -24.43 15.14
N ASP A 53 16.32 -24.65 15.62
CA ASP A 53 17.35 -25.27 14.77
C ASP A 53 16.84 -26.62 14.25
N PRO A 54 17.07 -26.94 12.96
CA PRO A 54 16.70 -28.24 12.41
C PRO A 54 17.46 -29.33 13.17
N ARG A 55 16.73 -30.29 13.75
CA ARG A 55 17.30 -31.40 14.55
C ARG A 55 18.09 -32.43 13.71
N GLN A 56 18.33 -32.15 12.44
CA GLN A 56 18.96 -33.05 11.48
C GLN A 56 19.86 -32.24 10.55
N GLU A 57 21.17 -32.50 10.58
CA GLU A 57 22.20 -31.71 9.88
C GLU A 57 22.20 -31.87 8.34
N ASN A 58 21.34 -32.72 7.78
CA ASN A 58 21.41 -33.15 6.37
C ASN A 58 20.07 -33.08 5.61
N VAL A 59 19.18 -32.14 5.97
CA VAL A 59 17.91 -31.90 5.24
C VAL A 59 17.89 -30.48 4.68
N ASP A 60 18.38 -30.34 3.45
CA ASP A 60 18.40 -29.08 2.71
C ASP A 60 17.09 -28.90 1.91
N VAL A 61 15.98 -28.63 2.62
CA VAL A 61 14.65 -28.46 2.00
C VAL A 61 13.84 -27.36 2.69
N GLY A 62 14.20 -26.11 2.44
CA GLY A 62 13.43 -24.93 2.85
C GLY A 62 13.90 -23.66 2.13
N PRO A 63 13.21 -22.51 2.27
CA PRO A 63 13.86 -21.24 2.02
C PRO A 63 15.05 -21.12 2.99
N GLY A 64 16.18 -20.59 2.52
CA GLY A 64 17.38 -20.43 3.34
C GLY A 64 17.10 -19.67 4.64
N LYS A 65 18.01 -19.77 5.62
CA LYS A 65 17.85 -19.17 6.95
C LYS A 65 17.31 -17.73 6.87
N LEU A 66 16.37 -17.38 7.75
CA LEU A 66 15.99 -15.98 7.95
C LEU A 66 17.21 -15.16 8.37
N ASP A 67 17.32 -13.91 7.93
CA ASP A 67 18.29 -12.97 8.49
C ASP A 67 17.80 -12.34 9.80
N GLU A 68 18.68 -11.60 10.47
CA GLU A 68 18.40 -11.06 11.82
C GLU A 68 17.18 -10.13 11.88
N HIS A 69 16.84 -9.45 10.76
CA HIS A 69 15.70 -8.54 10.70
C HIS A 69 14.40 -9.28 10.40
N GLU A 70 14.42 -10.28 9.51
CA GLU A 70 13.30 -11.20 9.31
C GLU A 70 12.99 -12.00 10.59
N GLU A 71 14.00 -12.62 11.20
CA GLU A 71 13.87 -13.33 12.48
C GLU A 71 13.29 -12.39 13.54
N ALA A 72 13.74 -11.14 13.58
CA ALA A 72 13.23 -10.16 14.53
C ALA A 72 11.76 -9.81 14.29
N PHE A 73 11.36 -9.56 13.05
CA PHE A 73 9.97 -9.27 12.71
C PHE A 73 9.03 -10.43 13.06
N VAL A 74 9.36 -11.67 12.66
CA VAL A 74 8.53 -12.85 12.94
C VAL A 74 8.41 -13.09 14.46
N ARG A 75 9.54 -13.05 15.17
CA ARG A 75 9.60 -13.24 16.62
C ARG A 75 8.80 -12.19 17.38
N ASP A 76 8.96 -10.92 17.02
CA ASP A 76 8.35 -9.81 17.74
C ASP A 76 6.84 -9.71 17.39
N LEU A 77 6.41 -10.08 16.17
CA LEU A 77 5.00 -10.29 15.82
C LEU A 77 4.34 -11.38 16.68
N VAL A 78 4.94 -12.58 16.76
CA VAL A 78 4.40 -13.68 17.55
C VAL A 78 4.31 -13.32 19.04
N ARG A 79 5.34 -12.65 19.58
CA ARG A 79 5.33 -12.17 20.97
C ARG A 79 4.30 -11.09 21.25
N ARG A 80 4.06 -10.18 20.29
CA ARG A 80 3.06 -9.11 20.44
C ARG A 80 1.63 -9.65 20.49
N LEU A 81 1.34 -10.67 19.67
CA LEU A 81 0.02 -11.32 19.59
C LEU A 81 -0.19 -12.36 20.71
N TYR A 82 0.86 -13.09 21.10
CA TYR A 82 0.81 -14.17 22.10
C TYR A 82 1.87 -13.96 23.20
N PRO A 83 1.69 -12.95 24.09
CA PRO A 83 2.66 -12.66 25.15
C PRO A 83 2.80 -13.78 26.19
N ALA A 84 1.80 -14.66 26.31
CA ALA A 84 1.87 -15.88 27.15
C ALA A 84 2.61 -17.05 26.47
N GLY A 85 3.01 -16.92 25.20
CA GLY A 85 3.73 -17.95 24.45
C GLY A 85 2.85 -19.07 23.87
N ASP A 86 1.54 -18.98 24.00
CA ASP A 86 0.49 -19.93 23.60
C ASP A 86 0.07 -19.83 22.12
N HIS A 87 0.96 -19.32 21.27
CA HIS A 87 0.74 -19.21 19.82
C HIS A 87 0.47 -20.57 19.15
N PRO A 88 -0.40 -20.60 18.11
CA PRO A 88 -0.63 -21.82 17.34
C PRO A 88 0.65 -22.25 16.63
N LYS A 89 0.86 -23.57 16.56
CA LYS A 89 2.04 -24.21 15.95
C LYS A 89 1.70 -25.08 14.73
N GLY A 90 0.42 -25.12 14.37
CA GLY A 90 -0.08 -25.81 13.18
C GLY A 90 0.00 -24.90 11.96
N ASP A 91 0.51 -25.46 10.86
CA ASP A 91 0.58 -24.88 9.52
C ASP A 91 -0.78 -24.49 8.93
N GLN A 92 -1.86 -25.12 9.40
CA GLN A 92 -3.25 -24.82 9.01
C GLN A 92 -3.99 -23.94 10.04
N THR A 93 -3.29 -23.27 10.96
CA THR A 93 -3.90 -22.45 12.02
C THR A 93 -3.36 -21.01 11.98
N PRO A 94 -4.18 -20.01 11.64
CA PRO A 94 -3.73 -18.62 11.59
C PRO A 94 -3.43 -18.08 12.98
N LEU A 95 -2.53 -17.10 13.03
CA LEU A 95 -2.36 -16.23 14.19
C LEU A 95 -3.65 -15.42 14.39
N LYS A 96 -3.96 -15.05 15.63
CA LYS A 96 -5.13 -14.25 16.00
C LYS A 96 -4.74 -12.86 16.45
N TRP A 97 -5.52 -11.87 16.04
CA TRP A 97 -5.38 -10.48 16.45
C TRP A 97 -6.76 -9.92 16.77
N GLY A 98 -7.21 -10.17 18.02
CA GLY A 98 -8.63 -10.14 18.35
C GLY A 98 -9.40 -11.13 17.47
N GLU A 99 -10.52 -10.69 16.91
CA GLU A 99 -11.34 -11.49 15.98
C GLU A 99 -10.72 -11.69 14.58
N LYS A 100 -9.66 -10.94 14.25
CA LYS A 100 -8.97 -11.07 12.95
C LYS A 100 -8.10 -12.31 12.90
N GLN A 101 -7.95 -12.85 11.70
CA GLN A 101 -7.03 -13.95 11.40
C GLN A 101 -5.83 -13.40 10.62
N ILE A 102 -4.62 -13.82 10.96
CA ILE A 102 -3.39 -13.42 10.28
C ILE A 102 -2.66 -14.67 9.80
N TRP A 103 -2.44 -14.75 8.50
CA TRP A 103 -1.56 -15.73 7.86
C TRP A 103 -0.28 -15.01 7.42
N LEU A 104 0.88 -15.65 7.64
CA LEU A 104 2.18 -15.12 7.27
C LEU A 104 2.85 -16.09 6.29
N LYS A 105 3.31 -15.59 5.14
CA LYS A 105 4.06 -16.34 4.13
C LYS A 105 5.33 -15.56 3.80
N ARG A 106 6.50 -16.22 3.76
CA ARG A 106 7.71 -15.61 3.21
C ARG A 106 7.63 -15.61 1.68
N ASN A 107 7.98 -14.49 1.07
CA ASN A 107 8.08 -14.30 -0.36
C ASN A 107 9.57 -14.37 -0.74
N ILE A 108 9.94 -15.36 -1.55
CA ILE A 108 11.34 -15.73 -1.77
C ILE A 108 11.81 -15.09 -3.07
N GLU A 109 12.75 -14.15 -2.99
CA GLU A 109 13.25 -13.39 -4.15
C GLU A 109 13.65 -14.28 -5.34
N LYS A 110 13.45 -13.78 -6.56
CA LYS A 110 13.92 -14.37 -7.84
C LYS A 110 13.38 -15.77 -8.17
N ARG A 111 12.30 -16.22 -7.54
CA ARG A 111 11.51 -17.36 -8.02
C ARG A 111 10.39 -16.94 -8.97
N ASP A 112 9.91 -17.85 -9.81
CA ASP A 112 8.83 -17.54 -10.76
C ASP A 112 7.51 -17.25 -10.03
N GLU A 113 7.27 -17.90 -8.88
CA GLU A 113 6.10 -17.67 -8.02
C GLU A 113 6.19 -16.45 -7.08
N SER A 114 7.24 -15.61 -7.21
CA SER A 114 7.46 -14.47 -6.31
C SER A 114 6.46 -13.34 -6.56
N PHE A 115 5.86 -12.82 -5.50
CA PHE A 115 5.20 -11.52 -5.56
C PHE A 115 6.27 -10.43 -5.73
N ARG A 116 6.12 -9.59 -6.75
CA ARG A 116 7.04 -8.49 -7.05
C ARG A 116 6.29 -7.29 -7.60
N LEU A 117 6.78 -6.11 -7.25
CA LEU A 117 6.22 -4.82 -7.62
C LEU A 117 7.27 -4.01 -8.38
N ARG A 118 6.81 -3.18 -9.32
CA ARG A 118 7.63 -2.23 -10.05
C ARG A 118 6.73 -1.09 -10.51
N VAL A 119 7.23 0.13 -10.44
CA VAL A 119 6.62 1.31 -11.09
C VAL A 119 7.47 1.62 -12.31
N ASP A 120 6.84 2.01 -13.42
CA ASP A 120 7.50 2.30 -14.70
C ASP A 120 8.65 1.32 -15.08
N ASP A 121 9.88 1.81 -15.19
CA ASP A 121 11.11 1.07 -15.50
C ASP A 121 12.08 1.02 -14.29
N SER A 122 11.57 1.24 -13.07
CA SER A 122 12.33 1.13 -11.82
C SER A 122 12.90 -0.27 -11.59
N ASP A 123 13.75 -0.44 -10.58
CA ASP A 123 14.10 -1.78 -10.10
C ASP A 123 12.87 -2.55 -9.59
N TRP A 124 12.92 -3.88 -9.68
CA TRP A 124 11.90 -4.76 -9.13
C TRP A 124 12.01 -4.85 -7.61
N PHE A 125 10.93 -4.53 -6.92
CA PHE A 125 10.79 -4.70 -5.47
C PHE A 125 10.15 -6.06 -5.13
N TYR A 126 10.87 -6.86 -4.34
CA TYR A 126 10.38 -8.10 -3.73
C TYR A 126 10.26 -7.86 -2.21
N PRO A 127 9.06 -7.72 -1.64
CA PRO A 127 8.90 -7.66 -0.18
C PRO A 127 9.19 -9.04 0.43
N ASP A 128 9.83 -9.15 1.59
CA ASP A 128 10.21 -10.46 2.17
C ASP A 128 9.01 -11.27 2.69
N PHE A 129 7.92 -10.61 3.10
CA PHE A 129 6.74 -11.26 3.67
C PHE A 129 5.43 -10.79 3.04
N ILE A 130 4.50 -11.74 2.93
CA ILE A 130 3.07 -11.53 2.68
C ILE A 130 2.33 -11.79 4.00
N VAL A 131 1.51 -10.84 4.42
CA VAL A 131 0.70 -10.85 5.64
C VAL A 131 -0.77 -10.78 5.25
N TRP A 132 -1.44 -11.92 5.13
CA TRP A 132 -2.85 -11.97 4.76
C TRP A 132 -3.73 -11.87 6.01
N ILE A 133 -4.46 -10.76 6.14
CA ILE A 133 -5.32 -10.44 7.29
C ILE A 133 -6.78 -10.57 6.87
N ILE A 134 -7.51 -11.47 7.52
CA ILE A 134 -8.94 -11.69 7.34
C ILE A 134 -9.68 -11.03 8.50
N ASP A 135 -10.56 -10.07 8.21
CA ASP A 135 -11.46 -9.44 9.17
C ASP A 135 -12.93 -9.80 8.84
N PRO A 136 -13.51 -10.80 9.53
CA PRO A 136 -14.91 -11.19 9.33
C PRO A 136 -15.92 -10.12 9.73
N ALA A 137 -15.59 -9.27 10.70
CA ALA A 137 -16.51 -8.23 11.18
C ALA A 137 -16.66 -7.10 10.14
N ALA A 138 -15.57 -6.77 9.44
CA ALA A 138 -15.55 -5.81 8.35
C ALA A 138 -15.75 -6.43 6.95
N ARG A 139 -15.94 -7.76 6.86
CA ARG A 139 -15.91 -8.54 5.59
C ARG A 139 -14.78 -8.09 4.66
N THR A 140 -13.58 -7.94 5.23
CA THR A 140 -12.42 -7.38 4.53
C THR A 140 -11.26 -8.37 4.56
N GLN A 141 -10.69 -8.65 3.39
CA GLN A 141 -9.43 -9.35 3.24
C GLN A 141 -8.33 -8.35 2.87
N THR A 142 -7.21 -8.43 3.57
CA THR A 142 -6.05 -7.56 3.35
C THR A 142 -4.87 -8.42 2.96
N PHE A 143 -4.41 -8.31 1.71
CA PHE A 143 -3.14 -8.86 1.26
C PHE A 143 -2.02 -7.86 1.60
N GLY A 144 -1.56 -7.92 2.84
CA GLY A 144 -0.44 -7.12 3.29
C GLY A 144 0.88 -7.63 2.73
N PHE A 145 1.85 -6.74 2.52
CA PHE A 145 3.25 -7.14 2.37
C PHE A 145 4.16 -6.30 3.25
N VAL A 146 5.21 -6.94 3.78
CA VAL A 146 6.15 -6.35 4.73
C VAL A 146 7.58 -6.70 4.33
N ASP A 147 8.42 -5.67 4.20
CA ASP A 147 9.88 -5.81 4.05
C ASP A 147 10.54 -5.30 5.35
N PRO A 148 11.00 -6.21 6.23
CA PRO A 148 11.66 -5.84 7.48
C PRO A 148 13.12 -5.38 7.34
N LYS A 149 13.64 -5.32 6.11
CA LYS A 149 14.94 -4.71 5.74
C LYS A 149 14.75 -3.38 5.01
N GLY A 150 13.51 -2.90 4.90
CA GLY A 150 13.04 -2.13 3.76
C GLY A 150 13.73 -0.81 3.48
N LEU A 151 14.31 -0.17 4.49
CA LEU A 151 15.06 1.07 4.34
C LEU A 151 16.38 1.06 5.10
N THR A 152 17.46 1.00 4.34
CA THR A 152 18.82 1.26 4.80
C THR A 152 19.18 2.73 4.58
N LEU A 153 20.20 3.22 5.30
CA LEU A 153 20.81 4.54 5.11
C LEU A 153 21.08 4.90 3.63
N GLY A 154 21.39 3.89 2.82
CA GLY A 154 21.76 4.00 1.41
C GLY A 154 20.61 4.17 0.42
N ALA A 155 19.33 4.14 0.84
CA ALA A 155 18.15 4.30 -0.03
C ALA A 155 18.25 5.58 -0.91
N GLY A 156 18.67 5.43 -2.16
CA GLY A 156 19.32 6.51 -2.91
C GLY A 156 18.40 7.70 -3.19
N GLY A 157 17.14 7.40 -3.56
CA GLY A 157 16.13 8.39 -3.92
C GLY A 157 15.44 9.09 -2.75
N GLY A 158 15.63 8.64 -1.50
CA GLY A 158 14.81 9.14 -0.39
C GLY A 158 13.35 8.77 -0.63
N TRP A 159 12.44 9.74 -0.67
CA TRP A 159 11.03 9.48 -1.01
C TRP A 159 10.81 8.92 -2.43
N SER A 160 11.77 9.10 -3.36
CA SER A 160 11.74 8.51 -4.70
C SER A 160 12.46 7.16 -4.79
N ASP A 161 12.81 6.53 -3.67
CA ASP A 161 13.36 5.17 -3.69
C ASP A 161 12.29 4.17 -4.17
N TYR A 162 12.64 3.32 -5.13
CA TYR A 162 11.69 2.41 -5.79
C TYR A 162 10.97 1.49 -4.80
N LYS A 163 11.59 1.14 -3.66
CA LYS A 163 10.92 0.37 -2.60
C LYS A 163 9.78 1.15 -1.95
N ILE A 164 9.99 2.44 -1.67
CA ILE A 164 8.97 3.31 -1.06
C ILE A 164 7.82 3.53 -2.06
N VAL A 165 8.15 3.94 -3.28
CA VAL A 165 7.14 4.18 -4.33
C VAL A 165 6.33 2.90 -4.58
N SER A 166 6.99 1.74 -4.74
CA SER A 166 6.31 0.45 -4.93
C SER A 166 5.48 0.03 -3.71
N THR A 167 5.94 0.32 -2.48
CA THR A 167 5.18 -0.01 -1.25
C THR A 167 3.90 0.81 -1.13
N LEU A 168 3.97 2.08 -1.52
CA LEU A 168 2.90 3.04 -1.34
C LEU A 168 1.87 3.00 -2.48
N TYR A 169 2.34 2.94 -3.72
CA TYR A 169 1.51 3.21 -4.90
C TYR A 169 0.99 1.96 -5.61
N MET A 170 1.86 0.98 -5.87
CA MET A 170 1.46 -0.24 -6.57
C MET A 170 0.32 -1.06 -5.93
N PRO A 171 0.08 -1.05 -4.60
CA PRO A 171 -1.11 -1.70 -4.04
C PRO A 171 -2.41 -1.17 -4.65
N HIS A 172 -2.48 0.15 -4.89
CA HIS A 172 -3.65 0.81 -5.46
C HIS A 172 -3.80 0.57 -6.97
N VAL A 173 -2.68 0.43 -7.69
CA VAL A 173 -2.67 0.02 -9.11
C VAL A 173 -3.22 -1.40 -9.25
N VAL A 174 -2.74 -2.34 -8.43
CA VAL A 174 -3.22 -3.73 -8.42
C VAL A 174 -4.71 -3.80 -8.04
N GLU A 175 -5.15 -3.04 -7.03
CA GLU A 175 -6.58 -2.91 -6.70
C GLU A 175 -7.43 -2.37 -7.85
N GLY A 176 -6.96 -1.33 -8.54
CA GLY A 176 -7.63 -0.75 -9.70
C GLY A 176 -7.80 -1.77 -10.84
N GLN A 177 -6.73 -2.50 -11.17
CA GLN A 177 -6.74 -3.54 -12.19
C GLN A 177 -7.67 -4.70 -11.82
N LEU A 178 -7.65 -5.16 -10.57
CA LEU A 178 -8.57 -6.20 -10.08
C LEU A 178 -10.03 -5.73 -10.16
N ALA A 179 -10.33 -4.50 -9.72
CA ALA A 179 -11.67 -3.94 -9.81
C ALA A 179 -12.15 -3.77 -11.26
N ALA A 180 -11.25 -3.44 -12.19
CA ALA A 180 -11.56 -3.31 -13.62
C ALA A 180 -12.00 -4.63 -14.28
N THR A 181 -11.63 -5.79 -13.72
CA THR A 181 -12.14 -7.10 -14.20
C THR A 181 -13.63 -7.30 -13.92
N GLY A 182 -14.23 -6.51 -13.02
CA GLY A 182 -15.60 -6.69 -12.55
C GLY A 182 -15.82 -7.92 -11.66
N GLN A 183 -14.77 -8.68 -11.34
CA GLN A 183 -14.89 -9.83 -10.44
C GLN A 183 -15.11 -9.39 -9.00
N LYS A 184 -16.09 -10.03 -8.35
CA LYS A 184 -16.34 -9.88 -6.92
C LYS A 184 -15.49 -10.86 -6.14
N VAL A 185 -14.92 -10.41 -5.02
CA VAL A 185 -14.21 -11.30 -4.11
C VAL A 185 -15.22 -11.95 -3.17
N GLU A 186 -15.57 -13.19 -3.47
CA GLU A 186 -16.50 -13.98 -2.65
C GLU A 186 -15.75 -14.88 -1.67
N PHE A 187 -16.19 -14.90 -0.41
CA PHE A 187 -15.67 -15.77 0.64
C PHE A 187 -16.80 -16.18 1.58
N GLU A 188 -16.87 -17.47 1.90
CA GLU A 188 -17.99 -18.10 2.66
C GLU A 188 -19.39 -17.83 2.05
N GLY A 189 -19.47 -17.59 0.74
CA GLY A 189 -20.72 -17.33 0.02
C GLY A 189 -21.23 -15.89 0.15
N GLU A 190 -20.42 -14.99 0.69
CA GLU A 190 -20.70 -13.56 0.84
C GLU A 190 -19.69 -12.74 0.03
N GLU A 191 -20.06 -11.50 -0.34
CA GLU A 191 -19.17 -10.54 -0.99
C GLU A 191 -18.28 -9.83 0.04
N TRP A 192 -16.98 -9.76 -0.23
CA TRP A 192 -15.96 -9.18 0.65
C TRP A 192 -15.19 -8.07 -0.07
N THR A 193 -14.69 -7.12 0.70
CA THR A 193 -13.71 -6.14 0.23
C THR A 193 -12.33 -6.79 0.22
N PHE A 194 -11.64 -6.76 -0.93
CA PHE A 194 -10.22 -7.11 -1.01
C PHE A 194 -9.38 -5.85 -1.14
N ARG A 195 -8.24 -5.82 -0.45
CA ARG A 195 -7.24 -4.75 -0.55
C ARG A 195 -5.83 -5.29 -0.42
N VAL A 196 -4.88 -4.58 -1.01
CA VAL A 196 -3.43 -4.80 -0.95
C VAL A 196 -2.82 -3.63 -0.17
N ARG A 197 -1.91 -3.86 0.78
CA ARG A 197 -1.23 -2.76 1.49
C ARG A 197 0.23 -3.11 1.80
N GLY A 198 1.12 -2.13 1.66
CA GLY A 198 2.53 -2.28 2.01
C GLY A 198 2.88 -1.66 3.36
N VAL A 199 3.93 -2.18 4.01
CA VAL A 199 4.68 -1.54 5.10
C VAL A 199 6.18 -1.86 4.97
N LEU A 200 7.05 -0.87 5.14
CA LEU A 200 8.49 -1.07 5.29
C LEU A 200 8.85 -0.96 6.78
N VAL A 201 9.58 -1.93 7.34
CA VAL A 201 10.25 -1.74 8.64
C VAL A 201 11.68 -1.30 8.36
N SER A 202 12.04 -0.09 8.77
CA SER A 202 13.41 0.41 8.62
C SER A 202 14.31 -0.21 9.68
N THR A 203 15.46 -0.68 9.22
CA THR A 203 16.60 -1.14 10.03
C THR A 203 17.52 0.02 10.42
N SER A 204 17.32 1.19 9.81
CA SER A 204 17.99 2.44 10.15
C SER A 204 17.22 3.15 11.27
N SER A 205 17.91 3.95 12.10
CA SER A 205 17.20 4.75 13.11
C SER A 205 16.42 5.91 12.47
N PHE A 206 15.32 6.33 13.09
CA PHE A 206 14.57 7.53 12.70
C PHE A 206 15.49 8.75 12.55
N ALA A 207 16.33 9.02 13.56
CA ALA A 207 17.28 10.13 13.53
C ALA A 207 18.30 10.05 12.38
N SER A 208 18.62 8.84 11.92
CA SER A 208 19.54 8.60 10.80
C SER A 208 18.91 8.81 9.42
N LEU A 209 17.59 8.60 9.27
CA LEU A 209 16.89 8.88 8.03
C LEU A 209 16.40 10.34 7.97
N SER A 210 15.85 10.87 9.07
CA SER A 210 15.34 12.25 9.12
C SER A 210 16.41 13.32 8.93
N ALA A 211 17.68 13.01 9.24
CA ALA A 211 18.81 13.89 8.98
C ALA A 211 19.20 14.00 7.49
N GLN A 212 18.65 13.16 6.60
CA GLN A 212 19.00 13.18 5.18
C GLN A 212 18.01 13.99 4.36
N ALA A 213 18.50 15.05 3.69
CA ALA A 213 17.67 16.00 2.95
C ALA A 213 16.78 15.38 1.84
N LYS A 214 17.09 14.18 1.36
CA LYS A 214 16.27 13.38 0.42
C LYS A 214 14.96 12.86 1.01
N PHE A 215 14.86 12.82 2.35
CA PHE A 215 13.62 12.53 3.08
C PHE A 215 12.92 13.79 3.60
N ASN A 216 13.39 15.00 3.26
CA ASN A 216 12.64 16.21 3.62
C ASN A 216 11.27 16.22 2.94
N VAL A 217 10.28 16.71 3.68
CA VAL A 217 8.89 16.89 3.27
C VAL A 217 8.58 18.39 3.21
N ASN A 218 7.57 18.78 2.44
CA ASN A 218 7.14 20.18 2.35
C ASN A 218 6.11 20.47 3.45
N ASP A 219 6.33 21.53 4.24
CA ASP A 219 5.40 21.96 5.29
C ASP A 219 4.19 22.74 4.73
N GLY A 220 3.29 23.15 5.62
CA GLY A 220 2.14 24.01 5.30
C GLY A 220 2.47 25.38 4.68
N ASN A 221 3.75 25.72 4.49
CA ASN A 221 4.25 26.96 3.91
C ASN A 221 5.25 26.74 2.75
N ASP A 222 5.35 25.52 2.19
CA ASP A 222 6.35 25.11 1.17
C ASP A 222 7.80 24.96 1.64
N ASN A 223 8.08 25.06 2.95
CA ASN A 223 9.44 24.87 3.43
C ASN A 223 9.77 23.37 3.41
N ARG A 224 10.92 23.00 2.82
CA ARG A 224 11.48 21.66 2.96
C ARG A 224 12.02 21.46 4.37
N VAL A 225 11.25 20.76 5.20
CA VAL A 225 11.58 20.44 6.60
C VAL A 225 12.00 18.98 6.77
N PRO A 226 12.83 18.65 7.78
CA PRO A 226 13.09 17.26 8.16
C PRO A 226 11.79 16.54 8.56
N PRO A 227 11.60 15.27 8.17
CA PRO A 227 10.40 14.51 8.49
C PRO A 227 10.38 14.09 9.97
N THR A 228 9.17 14.02 10.51
CA THR A 228 8.85 13.43 11.82
C THR A 228 8.61 11.92 11.72
N GLU A 229 8.62 11.20 12.84
CA GLU A 229 8.24 9.78 12.89
C GLU A 229 6.79 9.56 12.42
N ALA A 230 5.91 10.56 12.61
CA ALA A 230 4.55 10.53 12.09
C ALA A 230 4.49 10.67 10.55
N ASP A 231 5.38 11.46 9.94
CA ASP A 231 5.47 11.58 8.48
C ASP A 231 5.93 10.25 7.85
N PHE A 232 6.92 9.57 8.46
CA PHE A 232 7.30 8.21 8.05
C PHE A 232 6.16 7.19 8.22
N ASN A 233 5.41 7.23 9.31
CA ASN A 233 4.25 6.35 9.50
C ASN A 233 3.16 6.60 8.45
N ARG A 234 2.85 7.86 8.10
CA ARG A 234 1.93 8.16 6.97
C ARG A 234 2.50 7.66 5.64
N GLY A 235 3.82 7.65 5.48
CA GLY A 235 4.56 7.00 4.40
C GLY A 235 4.73 5.48 4.54
N ARG A 236 3.93 4.83 5.40
CA ARG A 236 3.92 3.36 5.64
C ARG A 236 5.30 2.80 6.02
N ILE A 237 6.14 3.61 6.65
CA ILE A 237 7.46 3.25 7.15
C ILE A 237 7.44 3.30 8.68
N VAL A 238 7.79 2.18 9.29
CA VAL A 238 7.90 2.05 10.75
C VAL A 238 9.35 1.78 11.15
N PHE A 239 9.74 2.19 12.35
CA PHE A 239 11.10 1.99 12.87
C PHE A 239 11.14 0.87 13.90
N GLN A 240 12.03 -0.11 13.71
CA GLN A 240 12.23 -1.16 14.71
C GLN A 240 12.90 -0.57 15.96
N LYS A 241 12.13 -0.38 17.04
CA LYS A 241 12.62 0.28 18.27
C LYS A 241 13.58 -0.66 19.03
N PRO A 242 14.83 -0.22 19.33
CA PRO A 242 15.85 -1.09 19.94
C PRO A 242 15.68 -1.28 21.46
N HIS A 243 14.87 -0.46 22.13
CA HIS A 243 14.75 -0.47 23.59
C HIS A 243 13.85 -1.61 24.10
N ALA A 244 14.31 -2.31 25.14
CA ALA A 244 13.68 -3.52 25.65
C ALA A 244 12.25 -3.34 26.22
N GLN A 245 11.88 -2.12 26.61
CA GLN A 245 10.54 -1.81 27.16
C GLN A 245 9.47 -1.66 26.06
N ASP A 246 9.85 -1.24 24.85
CA ASP A 246 8.95 -1.08 23.69
C ASP A 246 9.25 -2.10 22.58
N LYS A 247 9.98 -3.18 22.89
CA LYS A 247 10.42 -4.15 21.89
C LYS A 247 9.23 -4.90 21.31
N GLY A 248 8.96 -4.65 20.02
CA GLY A 248 7.79 -5.16 19.31
C GLY A 248 6.56 -4.25 19.34
N ALA A 249 6.61 -3.06 19.96
CA ALA A 249 5.50 -2.09 19.92
C ALA A 249 5.17 -1.66 18.48
N TYR A 250 6.19 -1.51 17.63
CA TYR A 250 6.06 -1.19 16.20
C TYR A 250 5.22 -2.21 15.40
N ILE A 251 4.98 -3.42 15.93
CA ILE A 251 4.08 -4.40 15.30
C ILE A 251 2.63 -3.89 15.29
N ASP A 252 2.21 -3.14 16.33
CA ASP A 252 0.89 -2.53 16.33
C ASP A 252 0.76 -1.51 15.20
N ASP A 253 1.82 -0.73 14.94
CA ASP A 253 1.89 0.21 13.82
C ASP A 253 1.87 -0.52 12.47
N VAL A 254 2.64 -1.61 12.29
CA VAL A 254 2.57 -2.47 11.08
C VAL A 254 1.15 -2.96 10.83
N LEU A 255 0.52 -3.58 11.84
CA LEU A 255 -0.82 -4.16 11.69
C LEU A 255 -1.90 -3.09 11.49
N HIS A 256 -1.74 -1.91 12.11
CA HIS A 256 -2.61 -0.76 11.91
C HIS A 256 -2.49 -0.23 10.48
N LEU A 257 -1.27 0.00 9.98
CA LEU A 257 -1.03 0.49 8.62
C LEU A 257 -1.54 -0.50 7.59
N LEU A 258 -1.29 -1.80 7.76
CA LEU A 258 -1.86 -2.82 6.87
C LEU A 258 -3.40 -2.79 6.85
N THR A 259 -4.06 -2.45 7.96
CA THR A 259 -5.53 -2.55 8.06
C THR A 259 -6.30 -1.23 8.02
N LYS A 260 -5.63 -0.09 7.89
CA LYS A 260 -6.27 1.22 7.74
C LYS A 260 -5.67 2.01 6.59
N ASP A 261 -6.55 2.74 5.94
CA ASP A 261 -6.21 3.66 4.88
C ASP A 261 -6.09 5.07 5.47
N SER A 262 -5.16 5.83 4.92
CA SER A 262 -4.90 7.23 5.21
C SER A 262 -5.32 8.10 4.02
N ILE A 263 -5.32 9.42 4.18
CA ILE A 263 -5.51 10.33 3.04
C ILE A 263 -4.42 10.19 1.96
N VAL A 264 -3.24 9.69 2.32
CA VAL A 264 -2.16 9.36 1.36
C VAL A 264 -2.55 8.14 0.53
N ASP A 265 -3.26 7.17 1.10
CA ASP A 265 -3.82 6.04 0.36
C ASP A 265 -4.95 6.50 -0.58
N ASP A 266 -5.84 7.40 -0.14
CA ASP A 266 -6.86 7.99 -1.01
C ASP A 266 -6.25 8.77 -2.18
N LEU A 267 -5.21 9.58 -1.92
CA LEU A 267 -4.41 10.29 -2.92
C LEU A 267 -3.79 9.32 -3.93
N LEU A 268 -3.08 8.29 -3.47
CA LEU A 268 -2.38 7.34 -4.35
C LEU A 268 -3.36 6.46 -5.16
N ARG A 269 -4.54 6.14 -4.59
CA ARG A 269 -5.64 5.50 -5.33
C ARG A 269 -6.22 6.37 -6.42
N LEU A 270 -6.31 7.68 -6.21
CA LEU A 270 -6.72 8.63 -7.25
C LEU A 270 -5.64 8.78 -8.32
N THR A 271 -4.36 8.83 -7.93
CA THR A 271 -3.22 8.81 -8.87
C THR A 271 -3.25 7.54 -9.74
N ALA A 272 -3.47 6.36 -9.16
CA ALA A 272 -3.51 5.10 -9.91
C ALA A 272 -4.61 5.12 -10.99
N LYS A 273 -5.80 5.63 -10.66
CA LYS A 273 -6.90 5.82 -11.61
C LYS A 273 -6.56 6.82 -12.73
N LEU A 274 -5.79 7.86 -12.42
CA LEU A 274 -5.40 8.90 -13.36
C LEU A 274 -4.38 8.42 -14.40
N PHE A 275 -3.41 7.59 -13.98
CA PHE A 275 -2.48 6.92 -14.89
C PHE A 275 -3.15 5.81 -15.72
N ASP A 276 -4.08 5.04 -15.13
CA ASP A 276 -4.82 3.96 -15.82
C ASP A 276 -5.83 4.48 -16.87
N ASN A 277 -6.57 5.56 -16.57
CA ASN A 277 -7.56 6.12 -17.49
C ASN A 277 -7.61 7.66 -17.50
N GLN A 278 -6.67 8.25 -18.23
CA GLN A 278 -6.54 9.70 -18.44
C GLN A 278 -7.81 10.41 -18.95
N SER A 279 -8.73 9.70 -19.61
CA SER A 279 -9.78 10.32 -20.43
C SER A 279 -10.99 10.83 -19.66
N TYR A 280 -11.16 10.45 -18.38
CA TYR A 280 -12.45 10.60 -17.66
C TYR A 280 -12.38 11.16 -16.23
N VAL A 281 -11.22 11.58 -15.73
CA VAL A 281 -11.15 12.18 -14.38
C VAL A 281 -11.64 13.64 -14.43
N ILE A 282 -12.94 13.82 -14.18
CA ILE A 282 -13.52 15.12 -13.83
C ILE A 282 -13.34 15.32 -12.32
N PRO A 283 -12.59 16.34 -11.86
CA PRO A 283 -12.29 16.50 -10.46
C PRO A 283 -13.50 17.02 -9.67
N SER A 284 -14.04 16.19 -8.80
CA SER A 284 -15.16 16.51 -7.90
C SER A 284 -14.71 17.23 -6.63
N GLY A 285 -13.48 17.00 -6.16
CA GLY A 285 -12.90 17.56 -4.93
C GLY A 285 -11.57 18.28 -5.17
N GLU A 286 -11.01 18.83 -4.08
CA GLU A 286 -9.77 19.63 -4.13
C GLU A 286 -8.54 18.76 -4.45
N LEU A 287 -8.54 17.51 -3.96
CA LEU A 287 -7.49 16.53 -4.13
C LEU A 287 -7.41 16.05 -5.59
N GLU A 288 -8.56 15.69 -6.16
CA GLU A 288 -8.68 15.31 -7.56
C GLU A 288 -8.24 16.45 -8.49
N HIS A 289 -8.60 17.70 -8.17
CA HIS A 289 -8.21 18.85 -8.97
C HIS A 289 -6.70 19.08 -8.97
N ASP A 290 -6.04 19.01 -7.81
CA ASP A 290 -4.58 19.11 -7.70
C ASP A 290 -3.86 17.99 -8.46
N LEU A 291 -4.29 16.74 -8.27
CA LEU A 291 -3.73 15.58 -8.97
C LEU A 291 -3.81 15.72 -10.48
N VAL A 292 -5.01 16.00 -10.99
CA VAL A 292 -5.28 16.13 -12.42
C VAL A 292 -4.55 17.33 -13.02
N LEU A 293 -4.41 18.43 -12.26
CA LEU A 293 -3.62 19.58 -12.67
C LEU A 293 -2.13 19.24 -12.81
N ARG A 294 -1.52 18.70 -11.75
CA ARG A 294 -0.11 18.32 -11.73
C ARG A 294 0.20 17.35 -12.85
N TYR A 295 -0.70 16.40 -13.12
CA TYR A 295 -0.54 15.40 -14.17
C TYR A 295 -0.51 16.04 -15.57
N ASP A 296 -1.44 16.95 -15.84
CA ASP A 296 -1.54 17.72 -17.11
C ASP A 296 -0.34 18.66 -17.34
N GLU A 297 0.39 19.01 -16.28
CA GLU A 297 1.58 19.87 -16.30
C GLU A 297 2.91 19.10 -16.11
N SER A 298 2.85 17.80 -15.83
CA SER A 298 4.01 16.96 -15.54
C SER A 298 4.71 16.49 -16.81
N THR A 299 6.04 16.51 -16.79
CA THR A 299 6.90 15.79 -17.74
C THR A 299 7.72 14.68 -17.05
N GLN A 300 7.34 14.31 -15.82
CA GLN A 300 8.05 13.36 -14.95
C GLN A 300 7.63 11.91 -15.24
N THR A 301 8.42 10.94 -14.77
CA THR A 301 7.97 9.53 -14.72
C THR A 301 6.84 9.33 -13.70
N GLU A 302 6.19 8.18 -13.74
CA GLU A 302 5.15 7.82 -12.77
C GLU A 302 5.73 7.71 -11.34
N SER A 303 6.91 7.11 -11.20
CA SER A 303 7.64 7.04 -9.93
C SER A 303 8.07 8.41 -9.39
N GLU A 304 8.55 9.32 -10.24
CA GLU A 304 8.91 10.70 -9.88
C GLU A 304 7.67 11.51 -9.46
N PHE A 305 6.57 11.38 -10.19
CA PHE A 305 5.30 12.04 -9.89
C PHE A 305 4.75 11.60 -8.52
N VAL A 306 4.71 10.28 -8.28
CA VAL A 306 4.32 9.70 -6.98
C VAL A 306 5.25 10.18 -5.86
N ALA A 307 6.56 10.22 -6.07
CA ALA A 307 7.51 10.71 -5.08
C ALA A 307 7.32 12.19 -4.73
N ALA A 308 7.00 13.04 -5.73
CA ALA A 308 6.67 14.44 -5.51
C ALA A 308 5.37 14.62 -4.72
N LEU A 309 4.34 13.82 -5.01
CA LEU A 309 3.09 13.80 -4.22
C LEU A 309 3.34 13.38 -2.77
N ILE A 310 4.13 12.33 -2.53
CA ILE A 310 4.49 11.87 -1.18
C ILE A 310 5.15 13.02 -0.40
N ALA A 311 6.14 13.71 -0.99
CA ALA A 311 6.82 14.82 -0.32
C ALA A 311 5.88 15.98 0.09
N ASP A 312 4.78 16.21 -0.64
CA ASP A 312 3.78 17.26 -0.39
C ASP A 312 2.63 16.85 0.54
N TYR A 313 2.28 15.56 0.58
CA TYR A 313 1.12 15.04 1.29
C TYR A 313 1.46 14.21 2.53
N LEU A 314 2.75 14.01 2.84
CA LEU A 314 3.13 13.39 4.11
C LEU A 314 2.96 14.32 5.31
N HIS A 315 3.18 15.62 5.19
CA HIS A 315 3.21 16.55 6.33
C HIS A 315 2.03 17.53 6.33
N PRO A 316 0.94 17.26 7.08
CA PRO A 316 -0.17 18.20 7.20
C PRO A 316 0.22 19.45 8.00
N ASP A 317 -0.46 20.56 7.71
CA ASP A 317 -0.41 21.76 8.54
C ASP A 317 -1.15 21.57 9.89
N LEU A 318 -1.13 22.61 10.74
CA LEU A 318 -1.79 22.61 12.05
C LEU A 318 -3.32 22.45 11.99
N SER A 319 -3.93 22.60 10.81
CA SER A 319 -5.36 22.40 10.56
C SER A 319 -5.67 21.02 9.95
N GLY A 320 -4.66 20.18 9.71
CA GLY A 320 -4.83 18.91 9.01
C GLY A 320 -4.91 19.04 7.48
N VAL A 321 -4.54 20.19 6.92
CA VAL A 321 -4.54 20.43 5.47
C VAL A 321 -3.18 20.07 4.87
N PHE A 322 -3.20 19.37 3.73
CA PHE A 322 -2.02 18.87 3.03
C PHE A 322 -1.72 19.72 1.80
N GLY A 323 -0.49 19.61 1.26
CA GLY A 323 -0.15 20.22 -0.02
C GLY A 323 -0.41 21.73 -0.05
N ALA A 324 0.28 22.53 0.76
CA ALA A 324 0.12 23.98 0.72
C ALA A 324 0.38 24.58 -0.68
N SER A 325 1.20 23.89 -1.49
CA SER A 325 1.39 24.15 -2.92
C SER A 325 0.09 23.93 -3.71
N ALA A 326 -0.61 22.81 -3.53
CA ALA A 326 -1.93 22.53 -4.13
C ALA A 326 -2.94 23.65 -3.82
N ARG A 327 -3.02 24.04 -2.53
CA ARG A 327 -3.90 25.13 -2.09
C ARG A 327 -3.52 26.46 -2.73
N ARG A 328 -2.22 26.77 -2.88
CA ARG A 328 -1.74 27.99 -3.56
C ARG A 328 -2.00 27.95 -5.07
N HIS A 329 -1.71 26.85 -5.76
CA HIS A 329 -2.00 26.70 -7.19
C HIS A 329 -3.49 26.85 -7.48
N ARG A 330 -4.36 26.24 -6.65
CA ARG A 330 -5.81 26.47 -6.71
C ARG A 330 -6.17 27.94 -6.52
N ILE A 331 -5.59 28.64 -5.55
CA ILE A 331 -5.83 30.09 -5.33
C ILE A 331 -5.35 30.92 -6.54
N THR A 332 -4.17 30.65 -7.08
CA THR A 332 -3.63 31.34 -8.25
C THR A 332 -4.53 31.12 -9.47
N GLN A 333 -4.92 29.88 -9.75
CA GLN A 333 -5.82 29.58 -10.87
C GLN A 333 -7.22 30.15 -10.68
N LEU A 334 -7.75 30.14 -9.45
CA LEU A 334 -8.98 30.85 -9.12
C LEU A 334 -8.88 32.34 -9.48
N LEU A 335 -7.73 32.99 -9.24
CA LEU A 335 -7.50 34.39 -9.58
C LEU A 335 -7.29 34.61 -11.09
N ASP A 336 -6.52 33.74 -11.75
CA ASP A 336 -6.25 33.81 -13.19
C ASP A 336 -7.53 33.57 -14.02
N PHE A 337 -8.38 32.62 -13.62
CA PHE A 337 -9.68 32.40 -14.24
C PHE A 337 -10.74 33.44 -13.80
N ALA A 338 -10.61 34.06 -12.61
CA ALA A 338 -11.45 35.18 -12.18
C ALA A 338 -11.20 36.49 -12.93
N ALA A 339 -10.18 36.56 -13.79
CA ALA A 339 -10.10 37.55 -14.87
C ALA A 339 -11.37 37.57 -15.75
N GLY A 340 -12.15 36.46 -15.76
CA GLY A 340 -13.56 36.42 -16.14
C GLY A 340 -14.51 36.36 -14.92
N SER A 341 -15.59 37.17 -14.88
CA SER A 341 -16.59 37.13 -13.80
C SER A 341 -17.64 36.06 -14.05
N LYS A 342 -18.28 35.62 -12.96
CA LYS A 342 -19.60 35.02 -12.97
C LYS A 342 -19.56 33.67 -13.69
N TRP A 343 -19.94 33.83 -14.95
CA TRP A 343 -20.20 32.81 -15.94
C TRP A 343 -19.92 33.39 -17.35
N GLY A 344 -19.13 34.48 -17.46
CA GLY A 344 -18.77 35.10 -18.75
C GLY A 344 -18.50 36.63 -18.85
N ILE A 345 -18.05 37.38 -17.82
CA ILE A 345 -17.61 38.81 -18.01
C ILE A 345 -16.21 39.10 -17.39
N GLY A 346 -16.04 39.77 -16.24
CA GLY A 346 -14.73 40.03 -15.59
C GLY A 346 -14.79 40.31 -14.07
N GLY A 347 -14.17 39.48 -13.21
CA GLY A 347 -14.13 39.62 -11.74
C GLY A 347 -15.07 38.73 -10.90
N GLU A 348 -14.74 37.45 -10.68
CA GLU A 348 -15.33 36.65 -9.59
C GLU A 348 -14.63 36.94 -8.25
N SER A 349 -15.39 37.04 -7.14
CA SER A 349 -14.76 37.01 -5.82
C SER A 349 -14.43 35.56 -5.44
N ALA A 350 -13.35 35.35 -4.68
CA ALA A 350 -12.98 34.01 -4.21
C ALA A 350 -14.12 33.32 -3.41
N ALA A 351 -14.94 34.10 -2.69
CA ALA A 351 -16.16 33.61 -2.05
C ALA A 351 -17.19 33.13 -3.08
N ALA A 352 -17.39 33.87 -4.18
CA ALA A 352 -18.34 33.52 -5.22
C ALA A 352 -18.05 32.16 -5.89
N ILE A 353 -16.78 31.77 -6.02
CA ILE A 353 -16.37 30.45 -6.54
C ILE A 353 -16.40 29.38 -5.44
N ARG A 354 -15.95 29.69 -4.21
CA ARG A 354 -16.07 28.78 -3.05
C ARG A 354 -17.52 28.34 -2.82
N ASP A 355 -18.47 29.24 -3.04
CA ASP A 355 -19.90 29.02 -2.83
C ASP A 355 -20.59 28.37 -4.07
N HIS A 356 -19.83 27.89 -5.07
CA HIS A 356 -20.33 27.11 -6.21
C HIS A 356 -20.59 25.64 -5.81
N PRO A 357 -21.59 24.93 -6.36
CA PRO A 357 -21.87 23.54 -5.99
C PRO A 357 -20.76 22.55 -6.36
N THR A 358 -20.11 22.71 -7.52
CA THR A 358 -19.01 21.85 -8.00
C THR A 358 -17.82 22.71 -8.48
N PRO A 359 -17.08 23.38 -7.58
CA PRO A 359 -16.11 24.40 -7.97
C PRO A 359 -14.90 23.83 -8.74
N CYS A 360 -14.44 22.63 -8.38
CA CYS A 360 -13.31 21.98 -9.04
C CYS A 360 -13.64 21.53 -10.48
N GLU A 361 -14.84 20.99 -10.69
CA GLU A 361 -15.34 20.57 -12.01
C GLU A 361 -15.40 21.75 -12.98
N GLU A 362 -16.03 22.86 -12.58
CA GLU A 362 -16.16 24.05 -13.44
C GLU A 362 -14.80 24.67 -13.81
N LEU A 363 -13.83 24.68 -12.88
CA LEU A 363 -12.46 25.13 -13.18
C LEU A 363 -11.77 24.22 -14.19
N TRP A 364 -11.90 22.90 -14.04
CA TRP A 364 -11.32 21.92 -14.97
C TRP A 364 -11.92 22.04 -16.38
N ILE A 365 -13.25 22.16 -16.47
CA ILE A 365 -13.98 22.41 -17.72
C ILE A 365 -13.53 23.73 -18.37
N ARG A 366 -13.18 24.76 -17.58
CA ARG A 366 -12.59 26.01 -18.10
C ARG A 366 -11.15 25.81 -18.59
N LYS A 367 -10.27 25.09 -17.88
CA LYS A 367 -8.88 24.80 -18.33
C LYS A 367 -8.84 24.08 -19.67
N LYS A 368 -9.76 23.12 -19.90
CA LYS A 368 -9.84 22.35 -21.16
C LYS A 368 -10.52 23.09 -22.32
N LYS A 369 -11.17 24.24 -22.12
CA LYS A 369 -11.68 25.07 -23.22
C LYS A 369 -10.50 25.74 -23.94
N PRO A 370 -10.38 25.64 -25.28
CA PRO A 370 -9.32 26.32 -26.00
C PRO A 370 -9.46 27.84 -25.81
N ALA A 371 -8.34 28.51 -25.52
CA ALA A 371 -8.31 29.96 -25.42
C ALA A 371 -8.87 30.56 -26.73
N LYS A 372 -9.88 31.44 -26.60
CA LYS A 372 -10.36 32.24 -27.73
C LYS A 372 -9.20 33.15 -28.17
N LYS A 373 -8.69 32.92 -29.38
CA LYS A 373 -7.72 33.78 -30.05
C LYS A 373 -8.34 35.14 -30.38
#